data_AF-A0A265QCQ1-F1
#
_entry.id   AF-A0A265QCQ1-F1
#
_cell.length_a   1.000
_cell.length_b   1.000
_cell.length_c   1.000
_cell.angle_alpha   90.00
_cell.angle_beta   90.00
_cell.angle_gamma   90.00
#
_symmetry.space_group_name_H-M   'P 1'
#
loop_
_entity.id
_entity.type
_entity.pdbx_description
1 polymer ?
#
loop_
_entity_poly.entity_id
_entity_poly.type
_entity_poly.pdbx_seq_one_letter_code
_entity_poly.pdbx_strand_id
1 'polypeptide(L)' 'MKRKINKIREKLYKEMQSKEMAHENIIEISEELDQLIIKYYKEETESQE' A
#
# COMPACT_ATOMS: atom_id res chain seq x y z
N MET A 1 0.19 -12.27 -0.28
CA MET A 1 0.28 -10.83 0.05
C MET A 1 -0.73 -9.91 -0.65
N LYS A 2 -1.20 -10.23 -1.85
CA LYS A 2 -2.19 -9.44 -2.63
C LYS A 2 -3.39 -8.86 -1.85
N ARG A 3 -3.96 -9.62 -0.90
CA ARG A 3 -5.06 -9.14 -0.03
C ARG A 3 -4.66 -7.96 0.89
N LYS A 4 -3.42 -7.94 1.40
CA LYS A 4 -2.92 -6.85 2.26
C LYS A 4 -2.73 -5.57 1.44
N ILE A 5 -2.12 -5.68 0.25
CA ILE A 5 -1.96 -4.56 -0.69
C ILE A 5 -3.31 -3.92 -1.02
N ASN A 6 -4.32 -4.72 -1.35
CA ASN A 6 -5.67 -4.20 -1.64
C ASN A 6 -6.28 -3.46 -0.46
N LYS A 7 -6.12 -3.98 0.77
CA LYS A 7 -6.65 -3.34 1.98
C LYS A 7 -6.00 -1.97 2.25
N ILE A 8 -4.69 -1.86 2.04
CA ILE A 8 -3.97 -0.57 2.20
C ILE A 8 -4.34 0.39 1.07
N ARG A 9 -4.49 -0.09 -0.16
CA ARG A 9 -4.97 0.72 -1.29
C ARG A 9 -6.36 1.32 -1.02
N GLU A 10 -7.28 0.52 -0.47
CA GLU A 10 -8.61 1.03 -0.08
C GLU A 10 -8.53 2.06 1.06
N LYS A 11 -7.60 1.89 2.01
CA LYS A 11 -7.36 2.85 3.09
C LYS A 11 -6.84 4.18 2.54
N LEU A 12 -5.84 4.14 1.65
CA LEU A 12 -5.31 5.33 0.97
C LEU A 12 -6.39 6.07 0.20
N TYR A 13 -7.24 5.33 -0.53
CA TYR A 13 -8.32 5.93 -1.31
C TYR A 13 -9.35 6.64 -0.43
N LYS A 14 -9.70 6.07 0.72
CA LYS A 14 -10.61 6.69 1.70
C LYS A 14 -10.01 7.96 2.30
N GLU A 15 -8.74 7.92 2.68
CA GLU A 15 -8.03 9.08 3.24
C GLU A 15 -7.92 10.22 2.21
N MET A 16 -7.68 9.89 0.93
CA MET A 16 -7.68 10.87 -0.16
C MET A 16 -9.06 11.46 -0.47
N GLN A 17 -10.15 10.75 -0.19
CA GLN A 17 -11.51 11.26 -0.38
C GLN A 17 -12.02 12.07 0.83
N SER A 18 -11.42 11.92 1.99
CA SER A 18 -11.77 12.70 3.18
C SER A 18 -11.40 14.17 2.97
N LYS A 19 -12.35 15.07 3.23
CA LYS A 19 -12.17 16.53 3.10
C LYS A 19 -11.14 17.10 4.10
N GLU A 20 -10.86 16.35 5.17
CA GLU A 20 -9.80 16.65 6.14
C GLU A 20 -8.56 15.84 5.77
N MET A 21 -7.90 16.22 4.68
CA MET A 21 -6.65 15.58 4.27
C MET A 21 -5.53 15.92 5.26
N ALA A 22 -5.22 14.98 6.16
CA ALA A 22 -3.92 14.96 6.82
C ALA A 22 -2.89 14.46 5.80
N HIS A 23 -2.23 15.40 5.12
CA HIS A 23 -1.25 15.10 4.07
C HIS A 23 -0.17 14.11 4.53
N GLU A 24 0.22 14.18 5.80
CA GLU A 24 1.14 13.26 6.46
C GLU A 24 0.65 11.81 6.46
N ASN A 25 -0.63 11.57 6.71
CA ASN A 25 -1.23 10.22 6.68
C ASN A 25 -1.23 9.64 5.27
N ILE A 26 -1.45 10.47 4.25
CA ILE A 26 -1.43 10.03 2.85
C ILE A 26 -0.02 9.58 2.46
N ILE A 27 1.01 10.32 2.87
CA ILE A 27 2.41 9.98 2.61
C ILE A 27 2.76 8.66 3.31
N GLU A 28 2.45 8.52 4.60
CA GLU A 28 2.76 7.30 5.38
C GLU A 28 2.10 6.05 4.77
N ILE A 29 0.81 6.15 4.41
CA ILE A 29 0.09 5.02 3.80
C ILE A 29 0.63 4.70 2.41
N SER A 30 1.09 5.70 1.65
CA SER A 30 1.70 5.50 0.33
C SER A 30 3.03 4.76 0.43
N GLU A 31 3.89 5.14 1.38
CA GLU A 31 5.17 4.45 1.62
C GLU A 31 4.95 3.01 2.08
N GLU A 32 3.98 2.76 2.97
CA GLU A 32 3.63 1.41 3.42
C GLU A 32 3.14 0.54 2.24
N LEU A 33 2.37 1.12 1.31
CA LEU A 33 1.88 0.44 0.12
C LEU A 33 3.03 0.06 -0.81
N ASP A 34 3.98 0.97 -1.08
CA ASP A 34 5.14 0.70 -1.93
C ASP A 34 6.03 -0.40 -1.36
N GLN A 35 6.30 -0.39 -0.05
CA GLN A 35 7.07 -1.46 0.60
C GLN A 35 6.40 -2.82 0.45
N LEU A 36 5.06 -2.88 0.57
CA LEU A 36 4.33 -4.13 0.39
C LEU A 36 4.32 -4.62 -1.06
N ILE A 37 4.29 -3.70 -2.03
CA ILE A 37 4.37 -4.05 -3.45
C ILE A 37 5.75 -4.65 -3.75
N ILE A 38 6.83 -3.98 -3.32
CA ILE A 38 8.20 -4.47 -3.49
C ILE A 38 8.36 -5.85 -2.86
N LYS A 39 7.86 -6.03 -1.62
CA LYS A 39 7.94 -7.31 -0.92
C LYS A 39 7.18 -8.41 -1.65
N TYR A 40 5.98 -8.11 -2.16
CA TYR A 40 5.19 -9.06 -2.94
C TYR A 40 5.91 -9.53 -4.20
N TYR A 41 6.51 -8.61 -4.95
CA TYR A 41 7.25 -8.97 -6.16
C TYR A 41 8.54 -9.73 -5.85
N LYS A 42 9.25 -9.39 -4.78
CA LYS A 42 10.41 -10.19 -4.33
C LYS A 42 10.00 -11.63 -4.00
N GLU A 43 8.97 -11.80 -3.17
CA GLU A 43 8.47 -13.14 -2.79
C GLU A 43 7.94 -13.93 -4.00
N GLU A 44 7.25 -13.28 -4.96
CA GLU A 44 6.83 -13.97 -6.19
C GLU A 44 8.01 -14.36 -7.09
N THR A 45 9.06 -13.54 -7.15
CA THR A 45 10.25 -13.83 -7.98
C THR A 45 11.08 -14.97 -7.38
N GLU A 46 11.30 -14.95 -6.06
CA GLU A 46 12.01 -16.01 -5.32
C GLU A 46 11.24 -17.34 -5.25
N SER A 47 9.91 -17.32 -5.50
CA SER A 47 9.09 -18.54 -5.54
C SER A 47 9.10 -19.25 -6.91
N GLN A 48 9.76 -18.67 -7.93
CA GLN A 48 9.86 -19.24 -9.28
C GLN A 48 11.28 -19.76 -9.63
N GLU A 49 12.24 -19.66 -8.71
CA GLU A 49 13.56 -20.31 -8.77
C GLU A 49 13.58 -21.61 -7.96
#